data_AF-A0A8J3NHW8-F1
#
_entry.id   AF-A0A8J3NHW8-F1
#
_cell.length_a   1.000
_cell.length_b   1.000
_cell.length_c   1.000
_cell.angle_alpha   90.00
_cell.angle_beta   90.00
_cell.angle_gamma   90.00
#
_symmetry.space_group_name_H-M   'P 1'
#
loop_
_entity.id
_entity.type
_entity.pdbx_description
1 polymer ?
#
loop_
_entity_poly.entity_id
_entity_poly.type
_entity_poly.pdbx_seq_one_letter_code
_entity_poly.pdbx_strand_id
1 'polypeptide(L)'
;MTTPVTADPGAMLDEVRRLREQARRRARAGAWFPVAALAALLLASIALYRVPFAQADLIITDAPWAGLPDMQRSTLASYLFWFIGTPLTIALIGAWYRLRARRVGVRVPWRWFAITALGALLALAVLAALPVDRPADADVVKMYVDPPLLDQVRWGLYTPLLPIALAVIVLGWAERSRALILSGLWVGLVTFWQCSQGMGYLPGWATWVLGGFEGPALGGTWTLFGLNRPGPTLILMALPLLVFAAVRAVRTGGGLR
;
A
#
# COMPACT_ATOMS: atom_id res chain seq x y z
N MET A 1 40.21 -44.80 24.62
CA MET A 1 38.95 -44.47 25.33
C MET A 1 38.73 -42.97 25.23
N THR A 2 37.95 -42.52 24.26
CA THR A 2 37.54 -41.12 24.12
C THR A 2 36.22 -40.95 24.88
N THR A 3 36.25 -40.14 25.93
CA THR A 3 35.06 -39.81 26.73
C THR A 3 33.99 -39.16 25.85
N PRO A 4 32.71 -39.53 25.99
CA PRO A 4 31.63 -38.86 25.29
C PRO A 4 31.59 -37.40 25.75
N VAL A 5 31.65 -36.48 24.79
CA VAL A 5 31.38 -35.05 25.00
C VAL A 5 29.96 -34.95 25.55
N THR A 6 29.84 -34.76 26.86
CA THR A 6 28.59 -34.34 27.49
C THR A 6 28.29 -32.94 26.95
N ALA A 7 27.46 -32.86 25.91
CA ALA A 7 26.92 -31.62 25.43
C ALA A 7 26.22 -30.94 26.61
N ASP A 8 26.73 -29.78 27.03
CA ASP A 8 26.11 -28.95 28.05
C ASP A 8 24.63 -28.72 27.69
N PRO A 9 23.66 -29.10 28.57
CA PRO A 9 22.24 -28.90 28.32
C PRO A 9 21.89 -27.46 27.95
N GLY A 10 22.64 -26.47 28.48
CA GLY A 10 22.49 -25.06 28.13
C GLY A 10 22.81 -24.80 26.65
N ALA A 11 23.95 -25.31 26.18
CA ALA A 11 24.37 -25.21 24.79
C ALA A 11 23.40 -25.90 23.82
N MET A 12 22.83 -27.04 24.21
CA MET A 12 21.83 -27.75 23.38
C MET A 12 20.50 -26.99 23.28
N LEU A 13 20.04 -26.36 24.38
CA LEU A 13 18.82 -25.54 24.37
C LEU A 13 18.98 -24.26 23.56
N ASP A 14 20.15 -23.62 23.63
CA ASP A 14 20.44 -22.42 22.85
C ASP A 14 20.56 -22.74 21.36
N GLU A 15 21.14 -23.88 21.00
CA GLU A 15 21.18 -24.34 19.60
C GLU A 15 19.76 -24.66 19.08
N VAL A 16 18.91 -25.32 19.88
CA VAL A 16 17.49 -25.55 19.52
C VAL A 16 16.73 -24.22 19.38
N ARG A 17 16.97 -23.23 20.24
CA ARG A 17 16.39 -21.88 20.10
C ARG A 17 16.86 -21.21 18.83
N ARG A 18 18.16 -21.28 18.53
CA ARG A 18 18.77 -20.72 17.32
C ARG A 18 18.21 -21.37 16.06
N LEU A 19 18.09 -22.69 16.03
CA LEU A 19 17.48 -23.45 14.93
C LEU A 19 15.99 -23.13 14.79
N ARG A 20 15.24 -23.00 15.90
CA ARG A 20 13.84 -22.59 15.89
C ARG A 20 13.67 -21.17 15.38
N GLU A 21 14.55 -20.26 15.75
CA GLU A 21 14.58 -18.90 15.22
C GLU A 21 14.94 -18.87 13.73
N GLN A 22 15.95 -19.63 13.29
CA GLN A 22 16.31 -19.73 11.89
C GLN A 22 15.18 -20.34 11.04
N ALA A 23 14.54 -21.39 11.53
CA ALA A 23 13.38 -22.00 10.89
C ALA A 23 12.20 -21.01 10.81
N ARG A 24 11.92 -20.27 11.89
CA ARG A 24 10.91 -19.19 11.90
C ARG A 24 11.26 -18.07 10.93
N ARG A 25 12.53 -17.66 10.85
CA ARG A 25 13.01 -16.62 9.91
C ARG A 25 12.86 -17.08 8.46
N ARG A 26 13.24 -18.33 8.14
CA ARG A 26 13.06 -18.94 6.80
C ARG A 26 11.58 -19.12 6.43
N ALA A 27 10.73 -19.53 7.36
CA ALA A 27 9.28 -19.61 7.12
C ALA A 27 8.69 -18.24 6.75
N ARG A 28 9.05 -17.19 7.49
CA ARG A 28 8.62 -15.79 7.26
C ARG A 28 9.32 -15.10 6.08
N ALA A 29 10.31 -15.73 5.46
CA ALA A 29 11.09 -15.13 4.39
C ALA A 29 10.30 -14.96 3.07
N GLY A 30 9.10 -15.54 2.99
CA GLY A 30 8.29 -15.51 1.79
C GLY A 30 7.41 -14.28 1.57
N ALA A 31 7.35 -13.34 2.51
CA ALA A 31 6.48 -12.17 2.36
C ALA A 31 6.91 -11.21 1.24
N TRP A 32 8.03 -11.45 0.53
CA TRP A 32 8.50 -10.56 -0.54
C TRP A 32 7.56 -10.54 -1.75
N PHE A 33 7.08 -11.71 -2.19
CA PHE A 33 6.29 -11.82 -3.41
C PHE A 33 4.90 -11.17 -3.28
N PRO A 34 4.14 -11.41 -2.19
CA PRO A 34 2.87 -10.72 -2.00
C PRO A 34 3.00 -9.20 -1.98
N VAL A 35 4.04 -8.71 -1.33
CA VAL A 35 4.31 -7.28 -1.21
C VAL A 35 4.71 -6.68 -2.55
N ALA A 36 5.54 -7.38 -3.33
CA ALA A 36 5.89 -6.98 -4.68
C ALA A 36 4.67 -6.96 -5.62
N ALA A 37 3.76 -7.95 -5.52
CA ALA A 37 2.55 -8.01 -6.32
C ALA A 37 1.58 -6.87 -6.02
N LEU A 38 1.42 -6.50 -4.74
CA LEU A 38 0.61 -5.35 -4.33
C LEU A 38 1.25 -4.02 -4.75
N ALA A 39 2.57 -3.89 -4.62
CA ALA A 39 3.30 -2.71 -5.11
C ALA A 39 3.18 -2.56 -6.64
N ALA A 40 3.27 -3.67 -7.39
CA ALA A 40 3.09 -3.69 -8.83
C ALA A 40 1.66 -3.30 -9.23
N LEU A 41 0.63 -3.78 -8.52
CA LEU A 41 -0.75 -3.37 -8.74
C LEU A 41 -0.92 -1.85 -8.51
N LEU A 42 -0.34 -1.33 -7.42
CA LEU A 42 -0.38 0.11 -7.12
C LEU A 42 0.31 0.93 -8.22
N LEU A 43 1.49 0.52 -8.68
CA LEU A 43 2.19 1.20 -9.78
C LEU A 43 1.47 1.06 -11.13
N ALA A 44 0.84 -0.08 -11.41
CA ALA A 44 0.09 -0.29 -12.64
C ALA A 44 -1.11 0.68 -12.75
N SER A 45 -1.66 1.15 -11.62
CA SER A 45 -2.70 2.18 -11.62
C SER A 45 -2.26 3.51 -12.27
N ILE A 46 -0.95 3.78 -12.38
CA ILE A 46 -0.40 4.95 -13.10
C ILE A 46 -0.91 4.99 -14.55
N ALA A 47 -1.11 3.83 -15.19
CA ALA A 47 -1.60 3.75 -16.56
C ALA A 47 -3.06 4.22 -16.73
N LEU A 48 -3.81 4.34 -15.63
CA LEU A 48 -5.20 4.81 -15.64
C LEU A 48 -5.30 6.32 -15.83
N TYR A 49 -4.22 7.08 -15.61
CA TYR A 49 -4.22 8.54 -15.72
C TYR A 49 -3.91 9.00 -17.14
N ARG A 50 -4.53 10.11 -17.56
CA ARG A 50 -4.25 10.73 -18.88
C ARG A 50 -2.83 11.33 -18.89
N VAL A 51 -2.49 12.06 -17.83
CA VAL A 51 -1.20 12.77 -17.70
C VAL A 51 -0.59 12.45 -16.33
N PRO A 52 0.00 11.24 -16.15
CA PRO A 52 0.52 10.81 -14.85
C PRO A 52 1.78 11.56 -14.39
N PHE A 53 2.55 12.11 -15.33
CA PHE A 53 3.84 12.76 -15.08
C PHE A 53 3.83 14.17 -15.69
N ALA A 54 3.29 15.13 -14.96
CA ALA A 54 3.38 16.54 -15.32
C ALA A 54 3.39 17.41 -14.06
N GLN A 55 3.70 18.68 -14.26
CA GLN A 55 3.40 19.75 -13.32
C GLN A 55 1.99 20.26 -13.61
N ALA A 56 1.20 20.52 -12.57
CA ALA A 56 -0.09 21.15 -12.69
C ALA A 56 -0.27 22.25 -11.66
N ASP A 57 -0.76 23.38 -12.13
CA ASP A 57 -1.02 24.56 -11.30
C ASP A 57 -2.46 24.59 -10.78
N LEU A 58 -3.27 23.58 -11.12
CA LEU A 58 -4.67 23.45 -10.74
C LEU A 58 -4.90 22.20 -9.88
N ILE A 59 -5.66 22.37 -8.81
CA ILE A 59 -6.16 21.28 -7.97
C ILE A 59 -7.28 20.59 -8.76
N ILE A 60 -7.13 19.28 -8.99
CA ILE A 60 -8.13 18.48 -9.69
C ILE A 60 -8.78 17.54 -8.68
N THR A 61 -10.09 17.62 -8.59
CA THR A 61 -10.94 16.86 -7.65
C THR A 61 -11.89 15.94 -8.41
N ASP A 62 -11.34 15.23 -9.40
CA ASP A 62 -12.10 14.23 -10.15
C ASP A 62 -12.25 12.93 -9.35
N ALA A 63 -13.27 12.13 -9.70
CA ALA A 63 -13.61 10.92 -8.95
C ALA A 63 -12.40 9.95 -8.87
N PRO A 64 -11.93 9.55 -7.67
CA PRO A 64 -10.61 8.92 -7.45
C PRO A 64 -10.60 7.42 -7.78
N TRP A 65 -11.36 6.96 -8.78
CA TRP A 65 -11.42 5.55 -9.15
C TRP A 65 -10.13 5.04 -9.77
N ALA A 66 -9.27 5.92 -10.31
CA ALA A 66 -7.90 5.58 -10.68
C ALA A 66 -6.96 5.36 -9.47
N GLY A 67 -7.41 5.71 -8.25
CA GLY A 67 -6.71 5.53 -6.98
C GLY A 67 -6.46 6.85 -6.24
N LEU A 68 -5.98 7.86 -6.95
CA LEU A 68 -5.76 9.23 -6.49
C LEU A 68 -6.64 10.19 -7.31
N PRO A 69 -6.97 11.38 -6.77
CA PRO A 69 -7.78 12.35 -7.50
C PRO A 69 -6.99 12.94 -8.66
N ASP A 70 -7.33 12.59 -9.89
CA ASP A 70 -6.86 13.27 -11.10
C ASP A 70 -7.67 12.80 -12.33
N MET A 71 -7.42 13.42 -13.49
CA MET A 71 -7.99 13.05 -14.78
C MET A 71 -7.61 11.62 -15.18
N GLN A 72 -8.57 10.73 -15.01
CA GLN A 72 -8.50 9.34 -15.48
C GLN A 72 -8.82 9.24 -16.98
N ARG A 73 -8.24 8.25 -17.65
CA ARG A 73 -8.49 7.95 -19.07
C ARG A 73 -9.92 7.48 -19.31
N SER A 74 -10.43 6.66 -18.40
CA SER A 74 -11.79 6.13 -18.43
C SER A 74 -12.19 5.65 -17.05
N THR A 75 -13.37 6.07 -16.59
CA THR A 75 -13.97 5.61 -15.33
C THR A 75 -14.19 4.09 -15.37
N LEU A 76 -14.72 3.57 -16.48
CA LEU A 76 -14.97 2.14 -16.65
C LEU A 76 -13.66 1.34 -16.59
N ALA A 77 -12.60 1.81 -17.26
CA ALA A 77 -11.30 1.14 -17.21
C ALA A 77 -10.73 1.08 -15.79
N SER A 78 -10.92 2.14 -15.00
CA SER A 78 -10.47 2.21 -13.61
C SER A 78 -11.24 1.24 -12.72
N TYR A 79 -12.57 1.16 -12.89
CA TYR A 79 -13.38 0.13 -12.23
C TYR A 79 -12.91 -1.28 -12.58
N LEU A 80 -12.80 -1.60 -13.88
CA LEU A 80 -12.36 -2.92 -14.34
C LEU A 80 -10.96 -3.26 -13.84
N PHE A 81 -10.05 -2.30 -13.82
CA PHE A 81 -8.70 -2.49 -13.30
C PHE A 81 -8.71 -2.95 -11.84
N TRP A 82 -9.49 -2.32 -10.96
CA TRP A 82 -9.54 -2.72 -9.56
C TRP A 82 -10.36 -3.98 -9.32
N PHE A 83 -11.48 -4.16 -10.03
CA PHE A 83 -12.35 -5.32 -9.89
C PHE A 83 -11.78 -6.59 -10.51
N ILE A 84 -10.88 -6.50 -11.49
CA ILE A 84 -10.20 -7.66 -12.08
C ILE A 84 -8.80 -7.80 -11.50
N GLY A 85 -8.05 -6.69 -11.38
CA GLY A 85 -6.68 -6.66 -10.89
C GLY A 85 -6.57 -7.12 -9.45
N THR A 86 -7.45 -6.67 -8.55
CA THR A 86 -7.40 -7.06 -7.13
C THR A 86 -7.61 -8.58 -6.95
N PRO A 87 -8.68 -9.22 -7.49
CA PRO A 87 -8.80 -10.67 -7.44
C PRO A 87 -7.63 -11.41 -8.10
N LEU A 88 -7.12 -10.90 -9.23
CA LEU A 88 -5.99 -11.53 -9.93
C LEU A 88 -4.72 -11.49 -9.08
N THR A 89 -4.42 -10.35 -8.46
CA THR A 89 -3.29 -10.20 -7.53
C THR A 89 -3.46 -11.12 -6.33
N ILE A 90 -4.64 -11.19 -5.73
CA ILE A 90 -4.95 -12.14 -4.65
C ILE A 90 -4.74 -13.58 -5.13
N ALA A 91 -5.26 -13.97 -6.29
CA ALA A 91 -5.11 -15.32 -6.83
C ALA A 91 -3.63 -15.68 -7.06
N LEU A 92 -2.84 -14.72 -7.58
CA LEU A 92 -1.41 -14.87 -7.80
C LEU A 92 -0.66 -15.07 -6.47
N ILE A 93 -0.99 -14.28 -5.44
CA ILE A 93 -0.43 -14.40 -4.09
C ILE A 93 -0.78 -15.78 -3.49
N GLY A 94 -2.04 -16.19 -3.60
CA GLY A 94 -2.52 -17.47 -3.09
C GLY A 94 -1.85 -18.66 -3.79
N ALA A 95 -1.74 -18.61 -5.12
CA ALA A 95 -1.04 -19.62 -5.91
C ALA A 95 0.43 -19.73 -5.51
N TRP A 96 1.10 -18.59 -5.31
CA TRP A 96 2.48 -18.55 -4.86
C TRP A 96 2.66 -19.18 -3.46
N TYR A 97 1.80 -18.84 -2.50
CA TYR A 97 1.83 -19.47 -1.17
C TYR A 97 1.55 -20.97 -1.24
N ARG A 98 0.65 -21.42 -2.12
CA ARG A 98 0.34 -22.86 -2.31
C ARG A 98 1.53 -23.61 -2.89
N LEU A 99 2.19 -23.05 -3.92
CA LEU A 99 3.40 -23.63 -4.51
C LEU A 99 4.53 -23.71 -3.50
N ARG A 100 4.70 -22.66 -2.68
CA ARG A 100 5.71 -22.62 -1.61
C ARG A 100 5.42 -23.63 -0.50
N ALA A 101 4.16 -23.77 -0.07
CA ALA A 101 3.75 -24.77 0.92
C ALA A 101 4.09 -26.19 0.46
N ARG A 102 3.88 -26.49 -0.83
CA ARG A 102 4.26 -27.78 -1.43
C ARG A 102 5.76 -28.02 -1.43
N ARG A 103 6.57 -26.98 -1.66
CA ARG A 103 8.04 -27.09 -1.68
C ARG A 103 8.68 -27.15 -0.29
N VAL A 104 8.09 -26.49 0.71
CA VAL A 104 8.70 -26.31 2.05
C VAL A 104 8.03 -27.21 3.11
N GLY A 105 6.93 -27.91 2.77
CA GLY A 105 6.26 -28.86 3.67
C GLY A 105 5.50 -28.22 4.84
N VAL A 106 5.38 -26.89 4.88
CA VAL A 106 4.70 -26.15 5.95
C VAL A 106 3.27 -25.80 5.52
N ARG A 107 2.29 -26.20 6.32
CA ARG A 107 0.88 -25.80 6.13
C ARG A 107 0.71 -24.32 6.43
N VAL A 108 0.37 -23.53 5.41
CA VAL A 108 0.03 -22.12 5.53
C VAL A 108 -1.41 -22.00 6.08
N PRO A 109 -1.69 -21.12 7.07
CA PRO A 109 -3.03 -20.90 7.59
C PRO A 109 -3.91 -20.15 6.58
N TRP A 110 -4.42 -20.86 5.57
CA TRP A 110 -5.20 -20.35 4.43
C TRP A 110 -6.43 -19.52 4.83
N ARG A 111 -7.00 -19.79 6.02
CA ARG A 111 -8.20 -19.10 6.53
C ARG A 111 -8.00 -17.59 6.63
N TRP A 112 -6.88 -17.14 7.18
CA TRP A 112 -6.61 -15.72 7.34
C TRP A 112 -6.40 -15.03 6.00
N PHE A 113 -5.73 -15.70 5.05
CA PHE A 113 -5.56 -15.20 3.69
C PHE A 113 -6.91 -15.02 2.97
N ALA A 114 -7.78 -16.03 3.04
CA ALA A 114 -9.11 -15.96 2.44
C ALA A 114 -9.97 -14.86 3.07
N ILE A 115 -9.93 -14.69 4.40
CA ILE A 115 -10.65 -13.62 5.10
C ILE A 115 -10.16 -12.25 4.64
N THR A 116 -8.84 -12.02 4.56
CA THR A 116 -8.29 -10.75 4.09
C THR A 116 -8.64 -10.44 2.65
N ALA A 117 -8.57 -11.44 1.79
CA ALA A 117 -8.90 -11.33 0.38
C ALA A 117 -10.37 -10.98 0.18
N LEU A 118 -11.26 -11.74 0.83
CA LEU A 118 -12.69 -11.53 0.73
C LEU A 118 -13.10 -10.19 1.36
N GLY A 119 -12.49 -9.81 2.47
CA GLY A 119 -12.71 -8.52 3.10
C GLY A 119 -12.31 -7.34 2.21
N ALA A 120 -11.16 -7.43 1.52
CA ALA A 120 -10.72 -6.40 0.58
C ALA A 120 -11.68 -6.29 -0.62
N LEU A 121 -12.12 -7.42 -1.18
CA LEU A 121 -13.08 -7.43 -2.28
C LEU A 121 -14.46 -6.91 -1.86
N LEU A 122 -14.93 -7.27 -0.66
CA LEU A 122 -16.19 -6.77 -0.11
C LEU A 122 -16.12 -5.26 0.12
N ALA A 123 -15.03 -4.77 0.71
CA ALA A 123 -14.82 -3.33 0.89
C ALA A 123 -14.86 -2.59 -0.45
N LEU A 124 -14.22 -3.15 -1.48
CA LEU A 124 -14.21 -2.58 -2.84
C LEU A 124 -15.61 -2.59 -3.47
N ALA A 125 -16.37 -3.67 -3.28
CA ALA A 125 -17.76 -3.76 -3.74
C ALA A 125 -18.69 -2.77 -3.02
N VAL A 126 -18.54 -2.61 -1.70
CA VAL A 126 -19.30 -1.62 -0.92
C VAL A 126 -18.97 -0.21 -1.39
N LEU A 127 -17.69 0.11 -1.58
CA LEU A 127 -17.26 1.41 -2.12
C LEU A 127 -17.85 1.69 -3.49
N ALA A 128 -17.95 0.68 -4.37
CA ALA A 128 -18.52 0.84 -5.71
C ALA A 128 -20.05 0.98 -5.71
N ALA A 129 -20.73 0.42 -4.71
CA ALA A 129 -22.18 0.50 -4.57
C ALA A 129 -22.65 1.82 -3.95
N LEU A 130 -21.76 2.61 -3.35
CA LEU A 130 -22.13 3.88 -2.72
C LEU A 130 -22.36 4.96 -3.79
N PRO A 131 -23.51 5.65 -3.77
CA PRO A 131 -23.75 6.77 -4.66
C PRO A 131 -22.76 7.88 -4.35
N VAL A 132 -21.97 8.25 -5.34
CA VAL A 132 -21.11 9.44 -5.31
C VAL A 132 -21.86 10.51 -6.09
N ASP A 133 -22.61 11.34 -5.38
CA ASP A 133 -23.28 12.49 -5.98
C ASP A 133 -22.22 13.43 -6.55
N ARG A 134 -22.20 13.57 -7.88
CA ARG A 134 -21.42 14.62 -8.55
C ARG A 134 -22.20 15.93 -8.41
N PRO A 135 -21.67 16.97 -7.75
CA PRO A 135 -22.29 18.28 -7.83
C PRO A 135 -22.25 18.74 -9.30
N ALA A 136 -23.41 19.10 -9.84
CA ALA A 136 -23.61 19.30 -11.27
C ALA A 136 -23.33 20.73 -11.76
N ASP A 137 -23.14 21.73 -10.90
CA ASP A 137 -23.18 23.13 -11.36
C ASP A 137 -22.12 24.07 -10.76
N ALA A 138 -21.77 25.05 -11.61
CA ALA A 138 -20.79 26.13 -11.65
C ALA A 138 -20.17 26.77 -10.38
N ASP A 139 -20.59 26.43 -9.16
CA ASP A 139 -20.00 26.95 -7.91
C ASP A 139 -18.86 26.06 -7.35
N VAL A 140 -18.40 25.13 -8.19
CA VAL A 140 -17.32 24.16 -7.98
C VAL A 140 -16.08 24.79 -7.35
N VAL A 141 -15.68 25.99 -7.79
CA VAL A 141 -14.49 26.67 -7.26
C VAL A 141 -14.63 27.07 -5.79
N LYS A 142 -15.83 27.39 -5.29
CA LYS A 142 -16.04 27.88 -3.92
C LYS A 142 -16.21 26.75 -2.89
N MET A 143 -16.71 25.59 -3.33
CA MET A 143 -16.90 24.40 -2.48
C MET A 143 -15.60 23.60 -2.24
N TYR A 144 -14.58 23.79 -3.09
CA TYR A 144 -13.27 23.15 -2.96
C TYR A 144 -12.21 23.97 -2.21
N VAL A 145 -12.51 25.22 -1.84
CA VAL A 145 -11.58 26.06 -1.06
C VAL A 145 -11.64 25.72 0.44
N ASP A 146 -12.81 25.28 0.95
CA ASP A 146 -12.98 24.79 2.33
C ASP A 146 -14.16 23.78 2.40
N PRO A 147 -13.99 22.56 1.88
CA PRO A 147 -15.01 21.52 2.04
C PRO A 147 -15.24 21.21 3.53
N PRO A 148 -16.48 20.95 3.98
CA PRO A 148 -16.74 20.51 5.34
C PRO A 148 -15.87 19.30 5.73
N LEU A 149 -15.40 19.26 6.99
CA LEU A 149 -14.50 18.20 7.47
C LEU A 149 -15.06 16.78 7.18
N LEU A 150 -16.37 16.60 7.29
CA LEU A 150 -17.03 15.32 7.01
C LEU A 150 -16.92 14.91 5.53
N ASP A 151 -16.99 15.86 4.61
CA ASP A 151 -16.86 15.60 3.17
C ASP A 151 -15.41 15.31 2.80
N GLN A 152 -14.44 16.03 3.39
CA GLN A 152 -13.01 15.71 3.25
C GLN A 152 -12.69 14.28 3.69
N VAL A 153 -13.23 13.89 4.86
CA VAL A 153 -13.07 12.53 5.38
C VAL A 153 -13.73 11.52 4.43
N ARG A 154 -14.95 11.79 3.96
CA ARG A 154 -15.69 10.93 3.04
C ARG A 154 -14.92 10.70 1.73
N TRP A 155 -14.35 11.76 1.14
CA TRP A 155 -13.54 11.66 -0.08
C TRP A 155 -12.23 10.91 0.16
N GLY A 156 -11.59 11.14 1.31
CA GLY A 156 -10.43 10.39 1.75
C GLY A 156 -10.70 8.89 1.89
N LEU A 157 -11.93 8.51 2.26
CA LEU A 157 -12.35 7.11 2.41
C LEU A 157 -12.74 6.43 1.09
N TYR A 158 -13.25 7.18 0.12
CA TYR A 158 -13.76 6.66 -1.15
C TYR A 158 -12.67 6.49 -2.20
N THR A 159 -11.71 5.60 -1.93
CA THR A 159 -10.64 5.26 -2.87
C THR A 159 -10.32 3.77 -2.82
N PRO A 160 -10.07 3.13 -3.98
CA PRO A 160 -9.68 1.73 -4.05
C PRO A 160 -8.31 1.45 -3.41
N LEU A 161 -7.49 2.48 -3.14
CA LEU A 161 -6.19 2.32 -2.48
C LEU A 161 -6.29 2.02 -0.98
N LEU A 162 -7.34 2.45 -0.29
CA LEU A 162 -7.51 2.19 1.15
C LEU A 162 -7.72 0.71 1.48
N PRO A 163 -8.59 -0.04 0.75
CA PRO A 163 -8.67 -1.49 0.90
C PRO A 163 -7.32 -2.19 0.70
N ILE A 164 -6.49 -1.69 -0.22
CA ILE A 164 -5.15 -2.24 -0.47
C ILE A 164 -4.21 -1.94 0.70
N ALA A 165 -4.20 -0.71 1.20
CA ALA A 165 -3.44 -0.33 2.38
C ALA A 165 -3.81 -1.22 3.59
N LEU A 166 -5.11 -1.43 3.81
CA LEU A 166 -5.61 -2.33 4.86
C LEU A 166 -5.15 -3.78 4.63
N ALA A 167 -5.22 -4.29 3.39
CA ALA A 167 -4.73 -5.62 3.06
C ALA A 167 -3.23 -5.78 3.36
N VAL A 168 -2.42 -4.76 3.07
CA VAL A 168 -0.99 -4.73 3.43
C VAL A 168 -0.80 -4.75 4.95
N ILE A 169 -1.57 -3.96 5.71
CA ILE A 169 -1.51 -3.94 7.18
C ILE A 169 -1.85 -5.31 7.76
N VAL A 170 -2.95 -5.94 7.30
CA VAL A 170 -3.35 -7.26 7.82
C VAL A 170 -2.33 -8.33 7.42
N LEU A 171 -1.76 -8.26 6.22
CA LEU A 171 -0.65 -9.12 5.82
C LEU A 171 0.57 -8.91 6.74
N GLY A 172 0.92 -7.66 7.04
CA GLY A 172 1.98 -7.32 7.97
C GLY A 172 1.73 -7.85 9.38
N TRP A 173 0.48 -7.79 9.86
CA TRP A 173 0.07 -8.37 11.14
C TRP A 173 0.17 -9.89 11.14
N ALA A 174 -0.33 -10.56 10.11
CA ALA A 174 -0.27 -12.01 9.95
C ALA A 174 1.17 -12.53 9.89
N GLU A 175 2.06 -11.81 9.20
CA GLU A 175 3.49 -12.12 9.09
C GLU A 175 4.31 -11.60 10.30
N ARG A 176 3.65 -10.90 11.25
CA ARG A 176 4.26 -10.21 12.41
C ARG A 176 5.42 -9.30 12.01
N SER A 177 5.27 -8.55 10.91
CA SER A 177 6.26 -7.63 10.38
C SER A 177 5.83 -6.18 10.60
N ARG A 178 6.48 -5.50 11.56
CA ARG A 178 6.27 -4.06 11.82
C ARG A 178 6.55 -3.22 10.58
N ALA A 179 7.59 -3.56 9.81
CA ALA A 179 7.92 -2.87 8.57
C ALA A 179 6.76 -2.88 7.58
N LEU A 180 6.07 -4.02 7.38
CA LEU A 180 4.91 -4.09 6.49
C LEU A 180 3.71 -3.32 7.01
N ILE A 181 3.46 -3.36 8.32
CA ILE A 181 2.39 -2.56 8.92
C ILE A 181 2.66 -1.07 8.67
N LEU A 182 3.90 -0.62 8.90
CA LEU A 182 4.31 0.77 8.64
C LEU A 182 4.20 1.12 7.15
N SER A 183 4.57 0.22 6.23
CA SER A 183 4.39 0.46 4.79
C SER A 183 2.91 0.56 4.39
N GLY A 184 2.03 -0.27 4.98
CA GLY A 184 0.60 -0.19 4.73
C GLY A 184 -0.01 1.09 5.30
N LEU A 185 0.41 1.50 6.50
CA LEU A 185 0.03 2.78 7.10
C LEU A 185 0.52 3.96 6.24
N TRP A 186 1.73 3.90 5.71
CA TRP A 186 2.27 4.90 4.78
C TRP A 186 1.39 5.06 3.55
N VAL A 187 1.06 3.95 2.87
CA VAL A 187 0.14 3.98 1.72
C VAL A 187 -1.19 4.59 2.11
N GLY A 188 -1.80 4.13 3.21
CA GLY A 188 -3.11 4.64 3.67
C GLY A 188 -3.09 6.12 4.05
N LEU A 189 -2.06 6.60 4.73
CA LEU A 189 -1.91 8.00 5.13
C LEU A 189 -1.73 8.90 3.91
N VAL A 190 -0.84 8.53 2.97
CA VAL A 190 -0.63 9.31 1.74
C VAL A 190 -1.90 9.29 0.88
N THR A 191 -2.58 8.14 0.77
CA THR A 191 -3.88 8.04 0.06
C THR A 191 -4.90 8.99 0.67
N PHE A 192 -5.13 8.87 1.98
CA PHE A 192 -6.12 9.66 2.68
C PHE A 192 -5.82 11.16 2.55
N TRP A 193 -4.55 11.54 2.70
CA TRP A 193 -4.11 12.92 2.53
C TRP A 193 -4.44 13.46 1.14
N GLN A 194 -3.98 12.77 0.09
CA GLN A 194 -4.13 13.23 -1.30
C GLN A 194 -5.62 13.25 -1.72
N CYS A 195 -6.42 12.30 -1.24
CA CYS A 195 -7.86 12.24 -1.51
C CYS A 195 -8.69 13.23 -0.70
N SER A 196 -8.27 13.63 0.51
CA SER A 196 -9.00 14.58 1.36
C SER A 196 -8.64 16.04 1.08
N GLN A 197 -7.37 16.31 0.77
CA GLN A 197 -6.85 17.67 0.59
C GLN A 197 -6.71 18.08 -0.88
N GLY A 198 -6.87 17.13 -1.81
CA GLY A 198 -6.61 17.34 -3.23
C GLY A 198 -5.18 17.02 -3.63
N MET A 199 -5.02 16.66 -4.90
CA MET A 199 -3.76 16.15 -5.43
C MET A 199 -2.65 17.18 -5.36
N GLY A 200 -1.54 16.80 -4.73
CA GLY A 200 -0.34 17.63 -4.64
C GLY A 200 -0.47 18.82 -3.69
N TYR A 201 -1.56 18.98 -2.96
CA TYR A 201 -1.75 20.11 -2.04
C TYR A 201 -1.01 19.91 -0.70
N LEU A 202 -0.39 20.98 -0.21
CA LEU A 202 0.15 21.12 1.13
C LEU A 202 -0.57 22.27 1.85
N PRO A 203 -1.21 22.01 3.00
CA PRO A 203 -1.85 23.04 3.79
C PRO A 203 -0.79 23.96 4.42
N GLY A 204 -1.21 25.18 4.73
CA GLY A 204 -0.34 26.23 5.25
C GLY A 204 0.50 25.84 6.46
N TRP A 205 -0.09 25.09 7.39
CA TRP A 205 0.64 24.61 8.58
C TRP A 205 1.78 23.65 8.19
N ALA A 206 1.59 22.82 7.16
CA ALA A 206 2.61 21.87 6.72
C ALA A 206 3.75 22.61 6.02
N THR A 207 3.45 23.58 5.15
CA THR A 207 4.48 24.43 4.54
C THR A 207 5.23 25.27 5.56
N TRP A 208 4.54 25.75 6.60
CA TRP A 208 5.17 26.49 7.69
C TRP A 208 6.13 25.62 8.51
N VAL A 209 5.72 24.41 8.89
CA VAL A 209 6.60 23.45 9.59
C VAL A 209 7.80 23.06 8.72
N LEU A 210 7.58 22.75 7.44
CA LEU A 210 8.64 22.37 6.51
C LEU A 210 9.59 23.54 6.18
N GLY A 211 9.08 24.77 6.23
CA GLY A 211 9.85 26.01 6.09
C GLY A 211 10.60 26.43 7.34
N GLY A 212 10.69 25.59 8.38
CA GLY A 212 11.42 25.90 9.61
C GLY A 212 10.68 26.84 10.54
N PHE A 213 9.34 26.87 10.48
CA PHE A 213 8.48 27.79 11.22
C PHE A 213 8.63 29.27 10.81
N GLU A 214 9.18 29.53 9.63
CA GLU A 214 9.37 30.86 9.08
C GLU A 214 8.37 31.17 7.96
N GLY A 215 7.99 32.45 7.84
CA GLY A 215 7.13 32.95 6.77
C GLY A 215 5.62 32.68 6.95
N PRO A 216 4.79 33.24 6.05
CA PRO A 216 3.35 33.08 6.11
C PRO A 216 2.93 31.66 5.68
N ALA A 217 2.00 31.06 6.43
CA ALA A 217 1.44 29.73 6.21
C ALA A 217 0.44 29.70 5.03
N LEU A 218 0.90 30.04 3.83
CA LEU A 218 0.05 30.22 2.64
C LEU A 218 -0.31 28.92 1.92
N GLY A 219 0.27 27.79 2.35
CA GLY A 219 0.13 26.51 1.68
C GLY A 219 1.03 26.43 0.46
N GLY A 220 1.01 25.29 -0.21
CA GLY A 220 1.87 25.05 -1.36
C GLY A 220 1.55 23.77 -2.08
N THR A 221 2.42 23.42 -3.03
CA THR A 221 2.30 22.17 -3.77
C THR A 221 3.48 21.26 -3.46
N TRP A 222 3.17 20.01 -3.12
CA TRP A 222 4.18 18.97 -3.01
C TRP A 222 4.56 18.51 -4.41
N THR A 223 5.84 18.66 -4.74
CA THR A 223 6.39 18.20 -6.03
C THR A 223 7.53 17.22 -5.77
N LEU A 224 7.59 16.16 -6.59
CA LEU A 224 8.72 15.26 -6.65
C LEU A 224 9.38 15.43 -8.02
N PHE A 225 10.61 15.95 -8.05
CA PHE A 225 11.31 16.34 -9.28
C PHE A 225 10.53 17.33 -10.16
N GLY A 226 9.81 18.28 -9.55
CA GLY A 226 8.96 19.24 -10.26
C GLY A 226 7.65 18.67 -10.78
N LEU A 227 7.32 17.41 -10.44
CA LEU A 227 6.07 16.75 -10.83
C LEU A 227 5.16 16.59 -9.61
N ASN A 228 3.91 17.07 -9.69
CA ASN A 228 2.92 17.00 -8.60
C ASN A 228 1.65 16.20 -8.98
N ARG A 229 1.68 15.54 -10.14
CA ARG A 229 0.66 14.61 -10.64
C ARG A 229 0.74 13.23 -9.95
N PRO A 230 -0.23 12.33 -10.15
CA PRO A 230 -0.35 11.07 -9.40
C PRO A 230 0.82 10.09 -9.58
N GLY A 231 1.51 10.08 -10.72
CA GLY A 231 2.60 9.14 -10.99
C GLY A 231 3.72 9.16 -9.93
N PRO A 232 4.38 10.32 -9.70
CA PRO A 232 5.38 10.48 -8.64
C PRO A 232 4.89 10.10 -7.24
N THR A 233 3.63 10.41 -6.93
CA THR A 233 3.00 10.09 -5.65
C THR A 233 2.81 8.58 -5.48
N LEU A 234 2.33 7.89 -6.50
CA LEU A 234 2.19 6.43 -6.50
C LEU A 234 3.55 5.72 -6.39
N ILE A 235 4.59 6.28 -7.00
CA ILE A 235 5.97 5.80 -6.81
C ILE A 235 6.40 5.95 -5.35
N LEU A 236 6.16 7.11 -4.74
CA LEU A 236 6.47 7.36 -3.33
C LEU A 236 5.71 6.41 -2.40
N MET A 237 4.44 6.12 -2.70
CA MET A 237 3.61 5.18 -1.94
C MET A 237 4.12 3.74 -2.06
N ALA A 238 4.54 3.32 -3.26
CA ALA A 238 5.05 1.98 -3.52
C ALA A 238 6.45 1.76 -2.92
N LEU A 239 7.25 2.81 -2.74
CA LEU A 239 8.66 2.72 -2.39
C LEU A 239 8.95 1.88 -1.12
N PRO A 240 8.26 2.08 0.02
CA PRO A 240 8.48 1.24 1.20
C PRO A 240 8.15 -0.25 0.96
N LEU A 241 7.15 -0.54 0.12
CA LEU A 241 6.79 -1.93 -0.24
C LEU A 241 7.88 -2.55 -1.13
N LEU A 242 8.36 -1.80 -2.13
CA LEU A 242 9.42 -2.24 -3.03
C LEU A 242 10.73 -2.49 -2.29
N VAL A 243 11.14 -1.56 -1.41
CA VAL A 243 12.34 -1.71 -0.57
C VAL A 243 12.21 -2.94 0.32
N PHE A 244 11.06 -3.13 0.98
CA PHE A 244 10.82 -4.31 1.79
C PHE A 244 10.93 -5.61 0.96
N ALA A 245 10.27 -5.65 -0.20
CA ALA A 245 10.28 -6.80 -1.08
C ALA A 245 11.68 -7.12 -1.58
N ALA A 246 12.45 -6.11 -2.03
CA ALA A 246 13.81 -6.26 -2.51
C ALA A 246 14.75 -6.78 -1.40
N VAL A 247 14.74 -6.16 -0.22
CA VAL A 247 15.56 -6.58 0.93
C VAL A 247 15.24 -8.03 1.34
N ARG A 248 13.95 -8.40 1.35
CA ARG A 248 13.54 -9.77 1.67
C ARG A 248 13.94 -10.76 0.58
N ALA A 249 13.78 -10.40 -0.70
CA ALA A 249 14.14 -11.25 -1.83
C ALA A 249 15.64 -11.58 -1.83
N VAL A 250 16.50 -10.57 -1.64
CA VAL A 250 17.95 -10.75 -1.53
C VAL A 250 18.31 -11.67 -0.36
N ARG A 251 17.70 -11.45 0.82
CA ARG A 251 17.94 -12.29 2.00
C ARG A 251 17.45 -13.73 1.84
N THR A 252 16.43 -13.98 1.01
CA THR A 252 16.01 -15.34 0.66
C THR A 252 16.89 -16.03 -0.36
N GLY A 253 17.37 -15.29 -1.37
CA GLY A 253 18.22 -15.82 -2.43
C GLY A 253 19.67 -16.07 -2.01
N GLY A 254 20.20 -15.24 -1.10
CA GLY A 254 21.58 -15.33 -0.61
C GLY A 254 21.88 -16.49 0.34
N GLY A 255 20.87 -17.30 0.71
CA GLY A 255 21.04 -18.48 1.57
C GLY A 255 21.23 -19.81 0.82
N LEU A 256 21.45 -19.75 -0.49
CA LEU A 256 21.77 -20.87 -1.39
C LEU A 256 23.22 -20.80 -1.91
N ARG A 257 24.14 -20.28 -1.09
CA ARG A 257 25.58 -20.43 -1.29
C ARG A 257 26.16 -21.13 -0.08
#